data_AF-A0A832BBD0-F1
#
_entry.id   AF-A0A832BBD0-F1
#
_cell.length_a   1.000
_cell.length_b   1.000
_cell.length_c   1.000
_cell.angle_alpha   90.00
_cell.angle_beta   90.00
_cell.angle_gamma   90.00
#
_symmetry.space_group_name_H-M   'P 1'
#
loop_
_entity.id
_entity.type
_entity.pdbx_description
1 polymer ?
#
loop_
_entity_poly.entity_id
_entity_poly.type
_entity_poly.pdbx_seq_one_letter_code
_entity_poly.pdbx_strand_id
1 'polypeptide(L)'
;MKHIWLYLSNQDIQTERSQCLQEGRDISQLQAEFDRVLTLDLEDPKNQPDAHALLDATIALPIRQDYRYTEPSDLEGIRAQRPADRPLLPQRDWDEATLLDRVHGAWIGRCAGCLLGKPVEGWRRERLRGLLE
;
A
#
# COMPACT_ATOMS: atom_id res chain seq x y z
N MET A 1 -23.58 -12.16 -10.71
CA MET A 1 -22.49 -11.37 -11.33
C MET A 1 -21.20 -11.73 -10.61
N LYS A 2 -20.12 -11.97 -11.36
CA LYS A 2 -18.79 -12.20 -10.79
C LYS A 2 -18.19 -10.82 -10.46
N HIS A 3 -18.04 -10.49 -9.18
CA HIS A 3 -17.46 -9.22 -8.75
C HIS A 3 -15.94 -9.31 -8.80
N ILE A 4 -15.37 -9.24 -10.01
CA ILE A 4 -13.94 -9.46 -10.28
C ILE A 4 -13.00 -8.64 -9.38
N TRP A 5 -13.42 -7.46 -8.94
CA TRP A 5 -12.64 -6.59 -8.06
C TRP A 5 -12.58 -7.05 -6.58
N LEU A 6 -13.36 -8.07 -6.19
CA LEU A 6 -13.32 -8.67 -4.86
C LEU A 6 -12.42 -9.90 -4.79
N TYR A 7 -11.88 -10.36 -5.92
CA TYR A 7 -11.05 -11.55 -5.99
C TYR A 7 -9.58 -11.17 -6.14
N LEU A 8 -8.73 -11.90 -5.42
CA LEU A 8 -7.29 -11.84 -5.62
C LEU A 8 -6.95 -12.38 -7.00
N SER A 9 -6.06 -11.70 -7.68
CA SER A 9 -5.50 -12.08 -8.97
C SER A 9 -4.09 -12.62 -8.82
N ASN A 10 -3.58 -13.28 -9.85
CA ASN A 10 -2.17 -13.70 -9.87
C ASN A 10 -1.21 -12.51 -9.75
N GLN A 11 -1.63 -11.31 -10.19
CA GLN A 11 -0.86 -10.08 -10.02
C GLN A 11 -0.77 -9.67 -8.55
N ASP A 12 -1.82 -9.88 -7.75
CA ASP A 12 -1.80 -9.60 -6.32
C ASP A 12 -0.84 -10.55 -5.60
N ILE A 13 -0.81 -11.83 -5.97
CA ILE A 13 0.15 -12.81 -5.43
C ILE A 13 1.60 -12.46 -5.78
N GLN A 14 1.86 -12.03 -7.02
CA GLN A 14 3.18 -11.54 -7.41
C GLN A 14 3.59 -10.30 -6.63
N THR A 15 2.64 -9.40 -6.39
CA THR A 15 2.86 -8.18 -5.61
C THR A 15 3.19 -8.51 -4.16
N GLU A 16 2.44 -9.43 -3.54
CA GLU A 16 2.70 -9.93 -2.19
C GLU A 16 4.10 -10.55 -2.07
N ARG A 17 4.49 -11.42 -3.02
CA ARG A 17 5.84 -12.01 -3.04
C ARG A 17 6.92 -10.93 -3.09
N SER A 18 6.71 -9.88 -3.89
CA SER A 18 7.63 -8.75 -3.98
C SER A 18 7.66 -7.95 -2.68
N GLN A 19 6.51 -7.68 -2.07
CA GLN A 19 6.42 -6.95 -0.80
C GLN A 19 7.15 -7.70 0.31
N CYS A 20 6.91 -9.01 0.46
CA CYS A 20 7.64 -9.85 1.41
C CYS A 20 9.16 -9.71 1.27
N LEU A 21 9.69 -9.78 0.05
CA LEU A 21 11.12 -9.65 -0.19
C LEU A 21 11.64 -8.24 0.13
N GLN A 22 10.86 -7.22 -0.21
CA GLN A 22 11.18 -5.80 0.04
C GLN A 22 11.15 -5.45 1.52
N GLU A 23 10.23 -6.02 2.30
CA GLU A 23 10.14 -5.90 3.76
C GLU A 23 11.17 -6.80 4.48
N GLY A 24 11.89 -7.64 3.74
CA GLY A 24 12.93 -8.50 4.28
C GLY A 24 12.43 -9.81 4.89
N ARG A 25 11.18 -10.20 4.65
CA ARG A 25 10.61 -11.48 5.11
C ARG A 25 11.33 -12.68 4.49
N ASP A 26 11.53 -13.72 5.28
CA ASP A 26 12.08 -14.99 4.82
C ASP A 26 10.98 -15.85 4.19
N ILE A 27 10.86 -15.79 2.86
CA ILE A 27 9.87 -16.58 2.13
C ILE A 27 10.34 -18.00 1.78
N SER A 28 11.53 -18.44 2.23
CA SER A 28 12.13 -19.72 1.82
C SER A 28 11.18 -20.91 1.99
N GLN A 29 10.41 -20.92 3.08
CA GLN A 29 9.44 -21.97 3.39
C GLN A 29 8.15 -21.89 2.55
N LEU A 30 7.83 -20.74 1.96
CA LEU A 30 6.61 -20.51 1.19
C LEU A 30 6.85 -20.44 -0.32
N GLN A 31 8.09 -20.56 -0.82
CA GLN A 31 8.39 -20.47 -2.26
C GLN A 31 7.53 -21.43 -3.09
N ALA A 32 7.44 -22.70 -2.68
CA ALA A 32 6.64 -23.71 -3.36
C ALA A 32 5.14 -23.40 -3.32
N GLU A 33 4.67 -22.76 -2.25
CA GLU A 33 3.27 -22.38 -2.10
C GLU A 33 2.91 -21.17 -2.98
N PHE A 34 3.79 -20.16 -3.04
CA PHE A 34 3.67 -19.08 -4.00
C PHE A 34 3.60 -19.61 -5.43
N ASP A 35 4.52 -20.50 -5.80
CA ASP A 35 4.55 -21.08 -7.13
C ASP A 35 3.30 -21.93 -7.41
N ARG A 36 2.79 -22.69 -6.43
CA ARG A 36 1.52 -23.43 -6.53
C ARG A 36 0.34 -22.49 -6.77
N VAL A 37 0.13 -21.50 -5.91
CA VAL A 37 -1.01 -20.58 -5.99
C VAL A 37 -1.02 -19.80 -7.30
N LEU A 38 0.17 -19.43 -7.82
CA LEU A 38 0.29 -18.76 -9.12
C LEU A 38 -0.14 -19.62 -10.32
N THR A 39 -0.23 -20.95 -10.17
CA THR A 39 -0.77 -21.84 -11.22
C THR A 39 -2.29 -21.97 -11.18
N LEU A 40 -2.94 -21.54 -10.09
CA LEU A 40 -4.38 -21.62 -9.96
C LEU A 40 -5.08 -20.56 -10.82
N ASP A 41 -6.28 -20.89 -11.30
CA ASP A 41 -7.20 -19.89 -11.81
C ASP A 41 -7.84 -19.19 -10.60
N LEU A 42 -7.21 -18.10 -10.15
CA LEU A 42 -7.73 -17.32 -9.03
C LEU A 42 -9.03 -16.60 -9.38
N GLU A 43 -9.44 -16.54 -10.65
CA GLU A 43 -10.79 -16.09 -10.91
C GLU A 43 -11.86 -17.13 -10.55
N ASP A 44 -11.53 -18.41 -10.35
CA ASP A 44 -12.46 -19.38 -9.76
C ASP A 44 -12.56 -19.14 -8.24
N PRO A 45 -13.76 -18.81 -7.70
CA PRO A 45 -13.94 -18.59 -6.26
C PRO A 45 -13.48 -19.76 -5.37
N LYS A 46 -13.40 -20.99 -5.91
CA LYS A 46 -12.93 -22.17 -5.16
C LYS A 46 -11.44 -22.09 -4.80
N ASN A 47 -10.66 -21.31 -5.55
CA ASN A 47 -9.21 -21.16 -5.35
C ASN A 47 -8.85 -19.93 -4.48
N GLN A 48 -9.81 -19.03 -4.22
CA GLN A 48 -9.60 -17.86 -3.37
C GLN A 48 -9.14 -18.21 -1.94
N PRO A 49 -9.66 -19.27 -1.29
CA PRO A 49 -9.17 -19.69 0.03
C PRO A 49 -7.67 -20.03 0.05
N ASP A 50 -7.13 -20.64 -1.01
CA ASP A 50 -5.69 -20.93 -1.11
C ASP A 50 -4.86 -19.64 -1.17
N ALA A 51 -5.30 -18.67 -1.97
CA ALA A 51 -4.66 -17.37 -2.07
C ALA A 51 -4.70 -16.62 -0.72
N HIS A 52 -5.85 -16.59 -0.04
CA HIS A 52 -5.98 -15.97 1.27
C HIS A 52 -5.09 -16.64 2.32
N ALA A 53 -5.07 -17.98 2.36
CA ALA A 53 -4.23 -18.72 3.29
C ALA A 53 -2.73 -18.44 3.08
N LEU A 54 -2.29 -18.28 1.83
CA LEU A 54 -0.93 -17.85 1.52
C LEU A 54 -0.64 -16.44 2.07
N LEU A 55 -1.52 -15.46 1.83
CA LEU A 55 -1.36 -14.09 2.34
C LEU A 55 -1.36 -14.04 3.88
N ASP A 56 -2.19 -14.84 4.54
CA ASP A 56 -2.18 -14.92 6.01
C ASP A 56 -0.86 -15.53 6.52
N ALA A 57 -0.31 -16.52 5.80
CA ALA A 57 0.96 -17.14 6.15
C ALA A 57 2.15 -16.18 5.99
N THR A 58 2.12 -15.27 5.00
CA THR A 58 3.22 -14.31 4.78
C THR A 58 3.36 -13.31 5.92
N ILE A 59 2.24 -12.88 6.52
CA ILE A 59 2.21 -11.93 7.66
C ILE A 59 3.02 -12.47 8.85
N ALA A 60 2.99 -13.78 9.08
CA ALA A 60 3.68 -14.43 10.19
C ALA A 60 5.16 -14.73 9.93
N LEU A 61 5.67 -14.50 8.71
CA LEU A 61 7.06 -14.82 8.37
C LEU A 61 8.04 -13.95 9.15
N PRO A 62 9.17 -14.54 9.61
CA PRO A 62 10.23 -13.79 10.25
C PRO A 62 10.97 -12.91 9.23
N ILE A 63 11.56 -11.82 9.73
CA ILE A 63 12.54 -11.05 8.96
C ILE A 63 13.85 -11.84 8.87
N ARG A 64 14.47 -11.86 7.68
CA ARG A 64 15.76 -12.51 7.45
C ARG A 64 16.85 -11.87 8.30
N GLN A 65 17.76 -12.69 8.82
CA GLN A 65 18.87 -12.21 9.65
C GLN A 65 19.84 -11.29 8.92
N ASP A 66 19.91 -11.38 7.58
CA ASP A 66 20.77 -10.56 6.72
C ASP A 66 20.05 -9.30 6.18
N TYR A 67 18.80 -9.05 6.59
CA TYR A 67 18.07 -7.87 6.17
C TYR A 67 18.64 -6.61 6.83
N ARG A 68 19.07 -5.66 6.00
CA ARG A 68 19.87 -4.51 6.44
C ARG A 68 19.09 -3.40 7.14
N TYR A 69 17.76 -3.43 7.08
CA TYR A 69 16.91 -2.34 7.53
C TYR A 69 16.14 -2.73 8.78
N THR A 70 15.97 -1.76 9.66
CA THR A 70 15.08 -1.84 10.81
C THR A 70 13.91 -0.89 10.56
N GLU A 71 12.68 -1.37 10.76
CA GLU A 71 11.44 -0.60 10.53
C GLU A 71 10.74 -0.26 11.86
N PRO A 72 11.29 0.68 12.67
CA PRO A 72 10.66 1.10 13.92
C PRO A 72 9.39 1.91 13.65
N SER A 73 8.38 1.74 14.51
CA SER A 73 7.13 2.53 14.44
C SER A 73 7.13 3.76 15.35
N ASP A 74 8.09 3.85 16.28
CA ASP A 74 8.21 4.98 17.20
C ASP A 74 9.13 6.08 16.64
N LEU A 75 8.91 7.31 17.09
CA LEU A 75 9.63 8.47 16.58
C LEU A 75 11.13 8.42 16.87
N GLU A 76 11.54 7.85 18.01
CA GLU A 76 12.94 7.77 18.41
C GLU A 76 13.70 6.80 17.51
N GLY A 77 13.17 5.60 17.30
CA GLY A 77 13.70 4.61 16.38
C GLY A 77 13.78 5.14 14.95
N ILE A 78 12.72 5.80 14.45
CA ILE A 78 12.73 6.41 13.10
C ILE A 78 13.80 7.49 12.98
N ARG A 79 14.06 8.26 14.05
CA ARG A 79 15.16 9.24 14.07
C ARG A 79 16.52 8.55 14.04
N ALA A 80 16.70 7.47 14.78
CA ALA A 80 17.95 6.73 14.88
C ALA A 80 18.32 5.99 13.57
N GLN A 81 17.34 5.42 12.86
CA GLN A 81 17.55 4.69 11.60
C GLN A 81 17.68 5.61 10.37
N ARG A 82 17.54 6.92 10.56
CA ARG A 82 17.53 7.88 9.46
C ARG A 82 18.94 8.06 8.89
N PRO A 83 19.12 7.95 7.56
CA PRO A 83 20.41 8.22 6.95
C PRO A 83 20.92 9.64 7.27
N ALA A 84 22.24 9.74 7.48
CA ALA A 84 22.90 11.01 7.76
C ALA A 84 22.95 11.92 6.53
N ASP A 85 23.04 11.33 5.34
CA ASP A 85 23.09 11.97 4.01
C ASP A 85 21.71 12.28 3.42
N ARG A 86 20.64 12.19 4.22
CA ARG A 86 19.28 12.50 3.77
C ARG A 86 19.18 13.91 3.20
N PRO A 87 18.30 14.14 2.20
CA PRO A 87 18.00 15.48 1.75
C PRO A 87 17.39 16.30 2.89
N LEU A 88 17.96 17.48 3.14
CA LEU A 88 17.35 18.46 4.03
C LEU A 88 16.24 19.16 3.24
N LEU A 89 15.00 19.00 3.72
CA LEU A 89 13.90 19.79 3.20
C LEU A 89 14.08 21.25 3.65
N PRO A 90 13.71 22.23 2.82
CA PRO A 90 13.79 23.63 3.20
C PRO A 90 12.95 23.86 4.45
N GLN A 91 13.58 24.41 5.49
CA GLN A 91 12.86 24.84 6.67
C GLN A 91 11.90 25.95 6.23
N ARG A 92 10.64 25.82 6.65
CA ARG A 92 9.63 26.85 6.42
C ARG A 92 9.36 27.51 7.76
N ASP A 93 9.80 28.75 7.90
CA ASP A 93 9.49 29.57 9.07
C ASP A 93 8.10 30.16 8.87
N TRP A 94 7.09 29.36 9.22
CA TRP A 94 5.71 29.81 9.30
C TRP A 94 5.39 30.16 10.75
N ASP A 95 4.79 31.33 10.96
CA ASP A 95 4.16 31.59 12.24
C ASP A 95 2.97 30.64 12.45
N GLU A 96 2.52 30.53 13.69
CA GLU A 96 1.45 29.61 14.08
C GLU A 96 0.15 29.89 13.32
N ALA A 97 -0.17 31.17 13.07
CA ALA A 97 -1.36 31.58 12.34
C ALA A 97 -1.33 31.10 10.88
N THR A 98 -0.18 31.27 10.21
CA THR A 98 0.04 30.83 8.83
C THR A 98 0.03 29.31 8.71
N LEU A 99 0.63 28.61 9.70
CA LEU A 99 0.59 27.15 9.75
C LEU A 99 -0.85 26.66 9.92
N LEU A 100 -1.60 27.26 10.84
CA LEU A 100 -3.01 26.93 11.09
C LEU A 100 -3.86 27.11 9.84
N ASP A 101 -3.75 28.27 9.16
CA ASP A 101 -4.48 28.56 7.93
C ASP A 101 -4.21 27.51 6.84
N ARG A 102 -2.93 27.14 6.63
CA ARG A 102 -2.56 26.12 5.63
C ARG A 102 -3.07 24.72 5.97
N VAL A 103 -2.93 24.30 7.23
CA VAL A 103 -3.41 22.98 7.67
C VAL A 103 -4.93 22.92 7.60
N HIS A 104 -5.61 23.99 8.01
CA HIS A 104 -7.06 24.10 7.92
C HIS A 104 -7.53 24.08 6.47
N GLY A 105 -6.90 24.85 5.58
CA GLY A 105 -7.16 24.83 4.14
C GLY A 105 -6.96 23.43 3.53
N ALA A 106 -5.89 22.73 3.91
CA ALA A 106 -5.64 21.35 3.47
C ALA A 106 -6.73 20.39 3.97
N TRP A 107 -7.17 20.53 5.22
CA TRP A 107 -8.23 19.72 5.79
C TRP A 107 -9.57 19.93 5.08
N ILE A 108 -10.01 21.18 4.92
CA ILE A 108 -11.25 21.52 4.23
C ILE A 108 -11.17 21.14 2.75
N GLY A 109 -10.02 21.37 2.10
CA GLY A 109 -9.77 20.94 0.73
C GLY A 109 -9.92 19.42 0.57
N ARG A 110 -9.40 18.63 1.51
CA ARG A 110 -9.61 17.17 1.54
C ARG A 110 -11.08 16.82 1.73
N CYS A 111 -11.78 17.45 2.68
CA CYS A 111 -13.21 17.21 2.90
C CYS A 111 -14.04 17.50 1.65
N ALA A 112 -13.84 18.67 1.03
CA ALA A 112 -14.51 19.06 -0.20
C ALA A 112 -14.16 18.11 -1.36
N GLY A 113 -12.88 17.78 -1.53
CA GLY A 113 -12.42 16.84 -2.55
C GLY A 113 -13.02 15.45 -2.39
N CYS A 114 -13.10 14.91 -1.18
CA CYS A 114 -13.76 13.63 -0.91
C CYS A 114 -15.27 13.70 -1.20
N LEU A 115 -15.95 14.75 -0.74
CA LEU A 115 -17.39 14.93 -0.98
C LEU A 115 -17.71 14.99 -2.48
N LEU A 116 -16.95 15.79 -3.23
CA LEU A 116 -17.15 15.99 -4.67
C LEU A 116 -16.64 14.82 -5.50
N GLY A 117 -15.60 14.13 -5.04
CA GLY A 117 -15.01 12.97 -5.72
C GLY A 117 -15.86 11.70 -5.58
N LYS A 118 -16.58 11.52 -4.47
CA LYS A 118 -17.34 10.29 -4.19
C LYS A 118 -18.35 9.92 -5.29
N PRO A 119 -19.15 10.84 -5.83
CA PRO A 119 -20.10 10.51 -6.91
C PRO A 119 -19.45 10.08 -8.23
N VAL A 120 -18.18 10.44 -8.44
CA VAL A 120 -17.43 10.16 -9.69
C VAL A 120 -16.29 9.15 -9.48
N GLU A 121 -16.21 8.52 -8.31
CA GLU A 121 -15.20 7.52 -8.00
C GLU A 121 -15.29 6.34 -8.98
N GLY A 122 -14.15 5.93 -9.53
CA GLY A 122 -14.07 4.86 -10.54
C GLY A 122 -14.44 5.28 -11.97
N TRP A 123 -14.83 6.54 -12.21
CA TRP A 123 -15.05 7.01 -13.58
C TRP A 123 -13.73 7.09 -14.35
N ARG A 124 -13.75 6.58 -15.59
CA ARG A 124 -12.62 6.76 -16.51
C ARG A 124 -12.59 8.19 -17.04
N ARG A 125 -11.41 8.64 -17.47
CA ARG A 125 -11.14 10.01 -17.94
C ARG A 125 -12.16 10.53 -18.95
N GLU A 126 -12.58 9.71 -19.91
CA GLU A 126 -13.56 10.10 -20.94
C GLU A 126 -14.91 10.50 -20.33
N ARG A 127 -15.41 9.71 -19.38
CA ARG A 127 -16.66 10.00 -18.68
C ARG A 127 -16.56 11.26 -17.82
N LEU A 128 -15.41 11.49 -17.20
CA LEU A 128 -15.14 12.72 -16.44
C LEU A 128 -15.17 13.96 -17.35
N ARG A 129 -14.55 13.88 -18.54
CA ARG A 129 -14.56 15.00 -19.50
C ARG A 129 -15.97 15.32 -19.99
N GLY A 130 -16.77 14.31 -20.34
CA GLY A 130 -18.15 14.53 -20.78
C GLY A 130 -19.09 15.11 -19.70
N LEU A 131 -18.68 15.16 -18.43
CA LEU A 131 -19.41 15.88 -17.38
C LEU A 131 -18.95 17.35 -17.25
N LEU A 132 -17.68 17.64 -17.57
CA LEU A 132 -17.04 18.94 -17.35
C LEU A 132 -17.11 19.87 -18.58
N GLU A 133 -17.25 19.29 -19.77
CA GLU A 133 -17.34 19.95 -21.08
C GLU A 133 -18.79 19.96 -21.58
#